data_AF-A0A2N2DS27-F1
#
_entry.id   AF-A0A2N2DS27-F1
#
_cell.length_a   1.000
_cell.length_b   1.000
_cell.length_c   1.000
_cell.angle_alpha   90.00
_cell.angle_beta   90.00
_cell.angle_gamma   90.00
#
_symmetry.space_group_name_H-M   'P 1'
#
loop_
_entity.id
_entity.type
_entity.pdbx_description
1 polymer ?
#
loop_
_entity_poly.entity_id
_entity_poly.type
_entity_poly.pdbx_seq_one_letter_code
_entity_poly.pdbx_strand_id
1 'polypeptide(L)'
;MKYLIFSFWFIIIHTSAYTIAGALALKFSRDLYEEQKRLIDYVRNMSDESDKRYVEKWFIPAQIVRGLLLSIVLYPILGLLGEVSFVARFLFLSSLMFVYTDVGSAIPFPHNIEGLVYMKPKYLKRKAMGKLYLEMIIYSIFFGLLTSWFLF
;
A
#
# COMPACT_ATOMS: atom_id res chain seq x y z
N MET A 1 -12.03 19.41 10.09
CA MET A 1 -12.76 18.18 10.51
C MET A 1 -12.27 17.74 11.90
N LYS A 2 -13.14 17.21 12.78
CA LYS A 2 -12.68 16.65 14.07
C LYS A 2 -11.75 15.45 13.81
N TYR A 3 -10.63 15.33 14.53
CA TYR A 3 -9.61 14.30 14.29
C TYR A 3 -10.15 12.86 14.18
N LEU A 4 -11.14 12.51 15.00
CA LEU A 4 -11.79 11.19 14.95
C LEU A 4 -12.54 10.95 13.64
N ILE A 5 -13.22 11.96 13.11
CA ILE A 5 -13.95 11.86 11.84
C ILE A 5 -12.96 11.76 10.68
N PHE A 6 -11.85 12.52 10.74
CA PHE A 6 -10.76 12.40 9.77
C PHE A 6 -10.21 10.97 9.75
N SER A 7 -9.82 10.43 10.91
CA SER A 7 -9.26 9.09 11.00
C SER A 7 -10.23 8.01 10.54
N PHE A 8 -11.51 8.12 10.88
CA PHE A 8 -12.54 7.19 10.40
C PHE A 8 -12.58 7.13 8.88
N TRP A 9 -12.72 8.27 8.20
CA TRP A 9 -12.77 8.29 6.74
C TRP A 9 -11.43 7.97 6.09
N PHE A 10 -10.32 8.38 6.70
CA PHE A 10 -8.98 8.02 6.26
C PHE A 10 -8.80 6.51 6.24
N ILE A 11 -9.21 5.80 7.31
CA ILE A 11 -9.13 4.33 7.39
C ILE A 11 -9.94 3.68 6.28
N ILE A 12 -11.15 4.16 6.03
CA ILE A 12 -12.02 3.64 4.97
C ILE A 12 -11.36 3.82 3.60
N ILE A 13 -10.88 5.03 3.31
CA ILE A 13 -10.24 5.36 2.04
C ILE A 13 -8.95 4.54 1.87
N HIS A 14 -8.10 4.48 2.88
CA HIS A 14 -6.87 3.68 2.89
C HIS A 14 -7.15 2.21 2.60
N THR A 15 -8.05 1.60 3.39
CA THR A 15 -8.37 0.17 3.29
C THR A 15 -8.98 -0.15 1.93
N SER A 16 -9.91 0.70 1.45
CA SER A 16 -10.55 0.52 0.15
C SER A 16 -9.55 0.67 -0.99
N ALA A 17 -8.71 1.71 -0.96
CA ALA A 17 -7.72 1.97 -1.99
C ALA A 17 -6.69 0.84 -2.09
N TYR A 18 -6.18 0.37 -0.94
CA TYR A 18 -5.22 -0.72 -0.90
C TYR A 18 -5.84 -2.03 -1.40
N THR A 19 -7.07 -2.34 -0.98
CA THR A 19 -7.79 -3.55 -1.41
C THR A 19 -8.05 -3.54 -2.91
N ILE A 20 -8.53 -2.42 -3.46
CA ILE A 20 -8.81 -2.29 -4.90
C ILE A 20 -7.52 -2.38 -5.70
N ALA A 21 -6.46 -1.69 -5.28
CA ALA A 21 -5.16 -1.74 -5.95
C ALA A 21 -4.60 -3.16 -5.98
N GLY A 22 -4.61 -3.87 -4.84
CA GLY A 22 -4.19 -5.26 -4.76
C GLY A 22 -5.03 -6.17 -5.66
N ALA A 23 -6.35 -6.03 -5.64
CA ALA A 23 -7.24 -6.82 -6.50
C ALA A 23 -7.00 -6.59 -8.01
N LEU A 24 -6.69 -5.35 -8.41
CA LEU A 24 -6.36 -5.00 -9.79
C LEU A 24 -4.98 -5.52 -10.18
N ALA A 25 -3.98 -5.33 -9.32
CA ALA A 25 -2.60 -5.74 -9.57
C ALA A 25 -2.44 -7.26 -9.57
N LEU A 26 -3.21 -7.97 -8.75
CA LEU A 26 -3.18 -9.44 -8.68
C LEU A 26 -3.43 -10.08 -10.04
N LYS A 27 -4.27 -9.48 -10.89
CA LYS A 27 -4.50 -9.95 -12.28
C LYS A 27 -3.21 -10.04 -13.10
N PHE A 28 -2.20 -9.24 -12.77
CA PHE A 28 -0.91 -9.18 -13.45
C PHE A 28 0.23 -9.83 -12.66
N SER A 29 0.08 -9.98 -11.33
CA SER A 29 1.13 -10.45 -10.42
C SER A 29 0.91 -11.84 -9.82
N ARG A 30 -0.17 -12.56 -10.19
CA ARG A 30 -0.47 -13.92 -9.73
C ARG A 30 0.73 -14.88 -9.78
N ASP A 31 1.48 -14.86 -10.86
CA ASP A 31 2.69 -15.68 -11.08
C ASP A 31 3.82 -15.45 -10.05
N LEU A 32 3.78 -14.35 -9.29
CA LEU A 32 4.75 -14.06 -8.24
C LEU A 32 4.43 -14.77 -6.92
N TYR A 33 3.16 -15.13 -6.71
CA TYR A 33 2.61 -15.60 -5.43
C TYR A 33 2.00 -17.00 -5.50
N GLU A 34 1.57 -17.43 -6.68
CA GLU A 34 0.94 -18.74 -6.92
C GLU A 34 1.98 -19.71 -7.53
N GLU A 35 1.77 -21.02 -7.33
CA GLU A 35 2.62 -22.15 -7.80
C GLU A 35 3.86 -22.53 -6.96
N GLN A 36 4.34 -23.78 -7.15
CA GLN A 36 5.48 -24.37 -6.43
C GLN A 36 6.81 -23.65 -6.68
N LYS A 37 6.94 -22.90 -7.79
CA LYS A 37 8.14 -22.13 -8.15
C LYS A 37 7.91 -20.61 -8.09
N ARG A 38 7.09 -20.16 -7.15
CA ARG A 38 6.85 -18.72 -6.93
C ARG A 38 8.15 -17.98 -6.62
N LEU A 39 8.27 -16.76 -7.14
CA LEU A 39 9.44 -15.91 -6.90
C LEU A 39 9.53 -15.48 -5.43
N ILE A 40 8.39 -15.14 -4.83
CA ILE A 40 8.28 -14.67 -3.44
C ILE A 40 7.93 -15.86 -2.54
N ASP A 41 8.91 -16.73 -2.32
CA ASP A 41 8.74 -17.98 -1.57
C ASP A 41 8.60 -17.81 -0.05
N TYR A 42 9.03 -16.66 0.49
CA TYR A 42 9.04 -16.35 1.93
C TYR A 42 7.73 -15.75 2.48
N VAL A 43 6.75 -15.44 1.63
CA VAL A 43 5.40 -15.01 2.05
C VAL A 43 4.43 -16.20 2.05
N ARG A 44 3.26 -16.00 2.69
CA ARG A 44 2.16 -16.97 2.73
C ARG A 44 1.77 -17.41 1.32
N ASN A 45 1.57 -18.71 1.14
CA ASN A 45 1.20 -19.30 -0.14
C ASN A 45 -0.31 -19.16 -0.40
N MET A 46 -0.70 -18.35 -1.37
CA MET A 46 -2.13 -18.18 -1.69
C MET A 46 -2.75 -19.41 -2.37
N SER A 47 -1.94 -20.35 -2.85
CA SER A 47 -2.40 -21.66 -3.35
C SER A 47 -2.60 -22.69 -2.24
N ASP A 48 -2.13 -22.43 -1.02
CA ASP A 48 -2.38 -23.28 0.15
C ASP A 48 -3.61 -22.76 0.91
N GLU A 49 -4.57 -23.65 1.18
CA GLU A 49 -5.86 -23.29 1.77
C GLU A 49 -5.72 -22.74 3.20
N SER A 50 -4.73 -23.20 3.97
CA SER A 50 -4.51 -22.76 5.35
C SER A 50 -3.90 -21.36 5.40
N ASP A 51 -2.89 -21.11 4.56
CA ASP A 51 -2.25 -19.80 4.40
C ASP A 51 -3.22 -18.76 3.83
N LYS A 52 -4.00 -19.15 2.83
CA LYS A 52 -5.03 -18.29 2.22
C LYS A 52 -6.07 -17.83 3.26
N ARG A 53 -6.64 -18.75 4.04
CA ARG A 53 -7.61 -18.41 5.10
C ARG A 53 -7.02 -17.48 6.15
N TYR A 54 -5.75 -17.67 6.49
CA TYR A 54 -5.05 -16.78 7.41
C TYR A 54 -4.97 -15.36 6.85
N VAL A 55 -4.53 -15.21 5.59
CA VAL A 55 -4.43 -13.92 4.92
C VAL A 55 -5.80 -13.25 4.82
N GLU A 56 -6.82 -13.95 4.34
CA GLU A 56 -8.19 -13.42 4.21
C GLU A 56 -8.76 -12.93 5.54
N LYS A 57 -8.52 -13.68 6.64
CA LYS A 57 -8.99 -13.32 7.98
C LYS A 57 -8.29 -12.06 8.53
N TRP A 58 -6.98 -11.93 8.32
CA TRP A 58 -6.17 -10.90 8.97
C TRP A 58 -5.92 -9.66 8.10
N PHE A 59 -6.16 -9.74 6.80
CA PHE A 59 -5.90 -8.66 5.86
C PHE A 59 -6.63 -7.37 6.23
N ILE A 60 -7.97 -7.41 6.37
CA ILE A 60 -8.76 -6.22 6.68
C ILE A 60 -8.41 -5.64 8.06
N PRO A 61 -8.35 -6.43 9.15
CA PRO A 61 -7.89 -5.92 10.45
C PRO A 61 -6.52 -5.23 10.39
N ALA A 62 -5.56 -5.81 9.65
CA ALA A 62 -4.25 -5.22 9.48
C ALA A 62 -4.29 -3.87 8.75
N GLN A 63 -5.08 -3.75 7.67
CA GLN A 63 -5.23 -2.48 6.96
C GLN A 63 -5.96 -1.41 7.79
N ILE A 64 -6.94 -1.81 8.62
CA ILE A 64 -7.61 -0.87 9.53
C ILE A 64 -6.61 -0.28 10.53
N VAL A 65 -5.81 -1.14 11.19
CA VAL A 65 -4.78 -0.71 12.14
C VAL A 65 -3.73 0.17 11.44
N ARG A 66 -3.29 -0.23 10.25
CA ARG A 66 -2.34 0.54 9.44
C ARG A 66 -2.89 1.92 9.08
N GLY A 67 -4.13 2.00 8.60
CA GLY A 67 -4.80 3.25 8.26
C GLY A 67 -4.93 4.19 9.46
N LEU A 68 -5.23 3.65 10.66
CA LEU A 68 -5.30 4.43 11.88
C LEU A 68 -3.93 5.01 12.28
N LEU A 69 -2.87 4.22 12.21
CA LEU A 69 -1.52 4.68 12.51
C LEU A 69 -1.08 5.78 11.54
N LEU A 70 -1.34 5.58 10.25
CA LEU A 70 -1.03 6.56 9.21
C LEU A 70 -1.83 7.87 9.38
N SER A 71 -3.10 7.80 9.79
CA SER A 71 -3.92 9.01 9.97
C SER A 71 -3.46 9.87 11.13
N ILE A 72 -3.03 9.25 12.24
CA ILE A 72 -2.55 9.97 13.44
C ILE A 72 -1.30 10.81 13.11
N VAL A 73 -0.39 10.27 12.29
CA VAL A 73 0.83 10.98 11.88
C VAL A 73 0.53 12.28 11.13
N LEU A 74 -0.65 12.40 10.50
CA LEU A 74 -1.04 13.60 9.76
C LEU A 74 -1.68 14.69 10.64
N TYR A 75 -2.03 14.41 11.90
CA TYR A 75 -2.70 15.38 12.76
C TYR A 75 -1.96 16.72 12.90
N PRO A 76 -0.62 16.77 13.05
CA PRO A 76 0.10 18.05 13.19
C PRO A 76 0.00 18.95 11.95
N ILE A 77 -0.20 18.38 10.76
CA ILE A 77 -0.21 19.11 9.48
C ILE A 77 -1.60 19.19 8.85
N LEU A 78 -2.64 18.74 9.56
CA LEU A 78 -3.99 18.64 8.99
C LEU A 78 -4.56 20.00 8.56
N GLY A 79 -4.28 21.07 9.32
CA GLY A 79 -4.68 22.43 8.96
C GLY A 79 -4.04 22.89 7.65
N LEU A 80 -2.72 22.74 7.53
CA LEU A 80 -1.95 23.10 6.33
C LEU A 80 -2.43 22.33 5.09
N LEU A 81 -2.74 21.04 5.24
CA LEU A 81 -3.30 20.24 4.16
C LEU A 81 -4.66 20.78 3.67
N GLY A 82 -5.46 21.36 4.56
CA GLY A 82 -6.72 22.03 4.20
C GLY A 82 -6.53 23.33 3.42
N GLU A 83 -5.42 24.03 3.60
CA GLU A 83 -5.16 25.34 3.00
C GLU A 83 -4.49 25.27 1.62
N VAL A 84 -3.75 24.20 1.34
CA VAL A 84 -3.10 24.02 0.04
C VAL A 84 -4.09 23.62 -1.05
N SER A 85 -3.71 23.90 -2.31
CA SER A 85 -4.52 23.52 -3.47
C SER A 85 -4.73 22.01 -3.56
N PHE A 86 -5.84 21.60 -4.19
CA PHE A 86 -6.14 20.18 -4.42
C PHE A 86 -4.97 19.43 -5.06
N VAL A 87 -4.31 20.04 -6.07
CA VAL A 87 -3.18 19.41 -6.77
C VAL A 87 -1.98 19.22 -5.83
N ALA A 88 -1.64 20.23 -5.03
CA ALA A 88 -0.54 20.13 -4.07
C ALA A 88 -0.82 19.05 -3.01
N ARG A 89 -2.05 19.02 -2.49
CA ARG A 89 -2.52 18.01 -1.53
C ARG A 89 -2.47 16.60 -2.12
N PHE A 90 -2.97 16.43 -3.35
CA PHE A 90 -2.98 15.17 -4.07
C PHE A 90 -1.56 14.64 -4.28
N LEU A 91 -0.66 15.49 -4.79
CA LEU A 91 0.73 15.11 -5.00
C LEU A 91 1.40 14.76 -3.68
N PHE A 92 1.22 15.57 -2.64
CA PHE A 92 1.76 15.29 -1.31
C PHE A 92 1.30 13.95 -0.76
N LEU A 93 -0.01 13.69 -0.72
CA LEU A 93 -0.56 12.45 -0.15
C LEU A 93 -0.24 11.22 -0.99
N SER A 94 -0.24 11.34 -2.33
CA SER A 94 0.15 10.24 -3.21
C SER A 94 1.64 9.92 -3.07
N SER A 95 2.50 10.93 -3.06
CA SER A 95 3.94 10.74 -2.86
C SER A 95 4.26 10.21 -1.47
N LEU A 96 3.54 10.66 -0.44
CA LEU A 96 3.69 10.13 0.92
C LEU A 96 3.39 8.64 0.95
N MET A 97 2.27 8.21 0.36
CA MET A 97 1.95 6.78 0.28
C MET A 97 2.98 6.01 -0.53
N PHE A 98 3.35 6.48 -1.71
CA PHE A 98 4.28 5.75 -2.56
C PHE A 98 5.68 5.64 -1.93
N VAL A 99 6.21 6.75 -1.42
CA VAL A 99 7.58 6.79 -0.89
C VAL A 99 7.67 6.10 0.46
N TYR A 100 6.80 6.43 1.42
CA TYR A 100 6.95 5.94 2.79
C TYR A 100 6.38 4.54 2.99
N THR A 101 5.46 4.08 2.14
CA THR A 101 4.88 2.74 2.28
C THR A 101 5.48 1.70 1.34
N ASP A 102 6.31 2.13 0.39
CA ASP A 102 7.01 1.25 -0.55
C ASP A 102 8.50 1.60 -0.66
N VAL A 103 8.87 2.59 -1.48
CA VAL A 103 10.24 2.84 -1.93
C VAL A 103 11.25 3.01 -0.78
N GLY A 104 10.88 3.82 0.22
CA GLY A 104 11.70 4.12 1.40
C GLY A 104 11.39 3.24 2.60
N SER A 105 10.52 2.23 2.47
CA SER A 105 10.13 1.37 3.57
C SER A 105 11.07 0.16 3.73
N ALA A 106 11.31 -0.24 4.98
CA ALA A 106 12.09 -1.41 5.34
C ALA A 106 11.25 -2.69 5.29
N ILE A 107 10.63 -2.97 4.15
CA ILE A 107 9.84 -4.20 3.93
C ILE A 107 10.63 -5.21 3.08
N PRO A 108 10.45 -6.53 3.30
CA PRO A 108 11.18 -7.55 2.55
C PRO A 108 10.57 -7.72 1.16
N PHE A 109 10.78 -6.76 0.27
CA PHE A 109 10.30 -6.79 -1.12
C PHE A 109 11.36 -6.25 -2.08
N PRO A 110 11.45 -6.79 -3.32
CA PRO A 110 12.56 -6.47 -4.22
C PRO A 110 12.46 -5.11 -4.90
N HIS A 111 11.39 -4.34 -4.65
CA HIS A 111 11.07 -3.09 -5.34
C HIS A 111 11.18 -1.86 -4.43
N ASN A 112 11.89 -1.96 -3.31
CA ASN A 112 12.26 -0.82 -2.48
C ASN A 112 13.79 -0.72 -2.34
N ILE A 113 14.27 0.35 -1.72
CA ILE A 113 15.71 0.63 -1.59
C ILE A 113 16.42 -0.49 -0.80
N GLU A 114 15.85 -0.93 0.32
CA GLU A 114 16.46 -2.00 1.12
C GLU A 114 16.50 -3.35 0.39
N GLY A 115 15.45 -3.66 -0.35
CA GLY A 115 15.34 -4.89 -1.13
C GLY A 115 16.43 -4.99 -2.19
N LEU A 116 16.72 -3.88 -2.87
CA LEU A 116 17.81 -3.78 -3.84
C LEU A 116 19.20 -4.04 -3.22
N VAL A 117 19.38 -3.69 -1.94
CA VAL A 117 20.65 -3.84 -1.23
C VAL A 117 20.79 -5.23 -0.60
N TYR A 118 19.73 -5.73 0.04
CA TYR A 118 19.83 -6.90 0.92
C TYR A 118 19.27 -8.21 0.32
N MET A 119 18.43 -8.15 -0.72
CA MET A 119 17.84 -9.37 -1.26
C MET A 119 18.78 -10.12 -2.20
N LYS A 120 18.71 -11.45 -2.16
CA LYS A 120 19.44 -12.32 -3.08
C LYS A 120 19.05 -12.02 -4.53
N PRO A 121 19.98 -12.11 -5.51
CA PRO A 121 19.70 -11.85 -6.93
C PRO A 121 18.54 -12.66 -7.52
N LYS A 122 18.21 -13.82 -6.94
CA LYS A 122 17.06 -14.62 -7.37
C LYS A 122 15.75 -13.84 -7.28
N TYR A 123 15.60 -12.93 -6.31
CA TYR A 123 14.40 -12.11 -6.08
C TYR A 123 14.38 -10.80 -6.88
N LEU A 124 15.55 -10.34 -7.36
CA LEU A 124 15.72 -9.05 -8.05
C LEU A 124 15.40 -9.15 -9.56
N LYS A 125 14.17 -9.55 -9.89
CA LYS A 125 13.70 -9.67 -11.28
C LYS A 125 12.97 -8.39 -11.69
N ARG A 126 13.51 -7.65 -12.67
CA ARG A 126 12.91 -6.40 -13.18
C ARG A 126 11.43 -6.53 -13.56
N LYS A 127 11.05 -7.64 -14.20
CA LYS A 127 9.65 -7.92 -14.54
C LYS A 127 8.75 -8.06 -13.31
N ALA A 128 9.25 -8.70 -12.24
CA ALA A 128 8.52 -8.83 -10.99
C ALA A 128 8.40 -7.48 -10.28
N MET A 129 9.49 -6.71 -10.22
CA MET A 129 9.47 -5.37 -9.64
C MET A 129 8.44 -4.46 -10.31
N GLY A 130 8.35 -4.46 -11.64
CA GLY A 130 7.36 -3.66 -12.38
C GLY A 130 5.92 -4.02 -12.03
N LYS A 131 5.63 -5.32 -11.83
CA LYS A 131 4.30 -5.79 -11.39
C LYS A 131 3.96 -5.34 -9.97
N LEU A 132 4.95 -5.32 -9.07
CA LEU A 132 4.78 -4.86 -7.69
C LEU A 132 4.59 -3.34 -7.62
N TYR A 133 5.38 -2.57 -8.37
CA TYR A 133 5.22 -1.13 -8.47
C TYR A 133 3.84 -0.72 -9.01
N LEU A 134 3.25 -1.51 -9.90
CA LEU A 134 1.90 -1.23 -10.42
C LEU A 134 0.87 -1.15 -9.29
N GLU A 135 0.91 -2.08 -8.34
CA GLU A 135 0.03 -2.07 -7.17
C GLU A 135 0.21 -0.78 -6.37
N MET A 136 1.47 -0.45 -6.05
CA MET A 136 1.79 0.71 -5.21
C MET A 136 1.47 2.04 -5.89
N ILE A 137 1.63 2.15 -7.20
CA ILE A 137 1.25 3.32 -7.99
C ILE A 137 -0.27 3.50 -7.98
N ILE A 138 -1.03 2.43 -8.28
CA ILE A 138 -2.50 2.47 -8.28
C ILE A 138 -3.01 2.84 -6.89
N TYR A 139 -2.50 2.18 -5.86
CA TYR A 139 -2.85 2.45 -4.46
C TYR A 139 -2.61 3.91 -4.11
N SER A 140 -1.41 4.43 -4.38
CA SER A 140 -1.01 5.77 -3.97
C SER A 140 -1.81 6.86 -4.67
N ILE A 141 -2.05 6.71 -5.99
CA ILE A 141 -2.86 7.66 -6.77
C ILE A 141 -4.30 7.63 -6.28
N PHE A 142 -4.90 6.44 -6.14
CA PHE A 142 -6.30 6.32 -5.75
C PHE A 142 -6.53 6.84 -4.34
N PHE A 143 -5.62 6.52 -3.41
CA PHE A 143 -5.63 7.07 -2.07
C PHE A 143 -5.50 8.60 -2.09
N GLY A 144 -4.52 9.16 -2.79
CA GLY A 144 -4.28 10.60 -2.84
C GLY A 144 -5.46 11.35 -3.43
N LEU A 145 -6.11 10.82 -4.48
CA LEU A 145 -7.31 11.42 -5.09
C LEU A 145 -8.47 11.44 -4.10
N LEU A 146 -8.80 10.28 -3.51
CA LEU A 146 -9.93 10.15 -2.60
C LEU A 146 -9.74 10.99 -1.34
N THR A 147 -8.55 10.96 -0.74
CA THR A 147 -8.27 11.75 0.46
C THR A 147 -8.30 13.25 0.15
N SER A 148 -7.73 13.68 -0.97
CA SER A 148 -7.72 15.10 -1.34
C SER A 148 -9.10 15.66 -1.65
N TRP A 149 -10.00 14.82 -2.16
CA TRP A 149 -11.36 15.19 -2.54
C TRP A 149 -12.36 15.13 -1.38
N PHE A 150 -12.28 14.09 -0.54
CA PHE A 150 -13.32 13.82 0.47
C PHE A 150 -12.95 14.27 1.89
N LEU A 151 -11.66 14.44 2.22
CA LEU A 151 -11.24 14.74 3.60
C LEU A 151 -10.93 16.22 3.88
N PHE A 152 -10.88 17.06 2.84
CA PHE A 152 -10.38 18.43 2.95
C PHE A 152 -11.09 19.37 1.99
#